data_AF-A0A944Z5X5-F1
#
_entry.id   AF-A0A944Z5X5-F1
#
_cell.length_a   1.000
_cell.length_b   1.000
_cell.length_c   1.000
_cell.angle_alpha   90.00
_cell.angle_beta   90.00
_cell.angle_gamma   90.00
#
_symmetry.space_group_name_H-M   'P 1'
#
loop_
_entity.id
_entity.type
_entity.pdbx_description
1 polymer ?
#
loop_
_entity_poly.entity_id
_entity_poly.type
_entity_poly.pdbx_seq_one_letter_code
_entity_poly.pdbx_strand_id
1 'polypeptide(L)'
;MINIPLLVATKEALTIGIVIGAIFLILFLLLIFKYGWLYIQALSSGANVALLQLVGMTFRRVNARIIVDSRIMAKKAGLDYDT
;
A
#
# COMPACT_ATOMS: atom_id res chain seq x y z
N MET A 1 33.12 -26.30 -27.19
CA MET A 1 31.89 -25.98 -27.94
C MET A 1 30.84 -25.55 -26.92
N ILE A 2 30.56 -24.24 -26.82
CA ILE A 2 29.74 -23.66 -25.76
C ILE A 2 28.26 -23.90 -26.09
N ASN A 3 27.51 -24.46 -25.15
CA ASN A 3 26.10 -24.81 -25.30
C ASN A 3 25.22 -23.54 -25.35
N ILE A 4 25.08 -22.96 -26.55
CA ILE A 4 24.23 -21.81 -26.88
C ILE A 4 22.78 -21.91 -26.32
N PRO A 5 22.11 -23.09 -26.28
CA PRO A 5 20.73 -23.15 -25.78
C PRO A 5 20.58 -22.93 -24.27
N LEU A 6 21.62 -23.19 -23.45
CA LEU A 6 21.52 -22.99 -21.99
C LEU A 6 21.51 -21.50 -21.62
N LEU A 7 22.25 -20.67 -22.36
CA LEU A 7 22.32 -19.22 -22.16
C LEU A 7 21.04 -18.50 -22.60
N VAL A 8 20.31 -19.04 -23.58
CA VAL A 8 18.99 -18.51 -23.97
C VAL A 8 17.96 -18.87 -22.91
N ALA A 9 17.92 -20.11 -22.44
CA ALA A 9 17.01 -20.54 -21.37
C ALA A 9 17.21 -19.76 -20.06
N THR A 10 18.47 -19.44 -19.67
CA THR A 10 18.74 -18.63 -18.48
C THR A 10 18.39 -17.15 -18.67
N LYS A 11 18.57 -16.59 -19.88
CA LYS A 11 18.16 -15.20 -20.18
C LYS A 11 16.64 -15.04 -20.21
N GLU A 12 15.91 -16.00 -20.76
CA GLU A 12 14.44 -16.02 -20.76
C GLU A 12 13.92 -16.12 -19.32
N ALA A 13 14.45 -17.04 -18.50
CA ALA A 13 14.09 -17.18 -17.09
C ALA A 13 14.45 -15.94 -16.25
N LEU A 14 15.60 -15.32 -16.52
CA LEU A 14 16.03 -14.07 -15.87
C LEU A 14 15.11 -12.91 -16.24
N THR A 15 14.71 -12.80 -17.52
CA THR A 15 13.78 -11.78 -17.99
C THR A 15 12.42 -11.95 -17.33
N ILE A 16 11.89 -13.17 -17.27
CA ILE A 16 10.62 -13.47 -16.59
C ILE A 16 10.69 -13.13 -15.10
N GLY A 17 11.79 -13.48 -14.43
CA GLY A 17 12.01 -13.15 -13.02
C GLY A 17 12.07 -11.64 -12.75
N ILE A 18 12.76 -10.88 -13.61
CA ILE A 18 12.83 -9.42 -13.53
C ILE A 18 11.45 -8.80 -13.76
N VAL A 19 10.69 -9.30 -14.74
CA VAL A 19 9.33 -8.80 -15.03
C VAL A 19 8.39 -9.05 -13.85
N ILE A 20 8.40 -10.25 -13.27
CA ILE A 20 7.58 -10.56 -12.08
C ILE A 20 7.99 -9.70 -10.89
N GLY A 21 9.29 -9.55 -10.65
CA GLY A 21 9.82 -8.68 -9.59
C GLY A 21 9.40 -7.21 -9.77
N ALA A 22 9.46 -6.70 -10.99
CA ALA A 22 9.02 -5.35 -11.31
C ALA A 22 7.51 -5.16 -11.08
N ILE A 23 6.68 -6.13 -11.48
CA ILE A 23 5.23 -6.09 -11.23
C ILE A 23 4.94 -6.06 -9.73
N PHE A 24 5.63 -6.90 -8.95
CA PHE A 24 5.45 -6.94 -7.50
C PHE A 24 5.87 -5.62 -6.84
N LEU A 25 6.97 -5.02 -7.30
CA LEU A 25 7.44 -3.73 -6.85
C LEU A 25 6.43 -2.61 -7.16
N ILE A 26 5.89 -2.58 -8.39
CA ILE A 26 4.84 -1.63 -8.79
C ILE A 26 3.61 -1.78 -7.89
N LEU A 27 3.18 -3.02 -7.65
CA LEU A 27 1.99 -3.30 -6.84
C LEU A 27 2.18 -2.85 -5.39
N PHE A 28 3.37 -3.13 -4.83
CA PHE A 28 3.73 -2.70 -3.48
C PHE A 28 3.82 -1.17 -3.36
N LEU A 29 4.39 -0.51 -4.37
CA LEU A 29 4.49 0.94 -4.41
C LEU A 29 3.10 1.59 -4.53
N LEU A 30 2.22 1.05 -5.37
CA LEU A 30 0.81 1.46 -5.46
C LEU A 30 0.07 1.33 -4.13
N LEU A 31 0.32 0.23 -3.42
CA LEU A 31 -0.24 -0.02 -2.11
C LEU A 31 0.19 1.09 -1.13
N ILE A 32 1.49 1.35 -1.03
CA ILE A 32 2.05 2.40 -0.16
C ILE A 32 1.51 3.78 -0.55
N PHE A 33 1.48 4.12 -1.84
CA PHE A 33 0.96 5.41 -2.29
C PHE A 33 -0.51 5.60 -1.92
N LYS A 34 -1.34 4.56 -2.08
CA LYS A 34 -2.75 4.60 -1.70
C LYS A 34 -2.95 4.85 -0.20
N TYR A 35 -2.17 4.17 0.65
CA TYR A 35 -2.26 4.35 2.11
C TYR A 35 -1.60 5.65 2.58
N GLY A 36 -0.52 6.08 1.94
CA GLY A 36 0.15 7.35 2.19
C GLY A 36 -0.75 8.54 1.90
N TRP A 37 -1.51 8.49 0.80
CA TRP A 37 -2.51 9.54 0.49
C TRP A 37 -3.61 9.62 1.55
N LEU A 38 -4.14 8.47 1.98
CA LEU A 38 -5.12 8.39 3.07
C LEU A 38 -4.56 8.94 4.39
N TYR A 39 -3.29 8.65 4.69
CA TYR A 39 -2.62 9.16 5.89
C TYR A 39 -2.49 10.68 5.86
N ILE A 40 -2.04 11.26 4.74
CA ILE A 40 -1.90 12.71 4.58
C ILE A 40 -3.28 13.39 4.67
N GLN A 41 -4.32 12.78 4.08
CA GLN A 41 -5.69 13.28 4.16
C GLN A 41 -6.21 13.31 5.61
N ALA A 42 -5.92 12.27 6.39
CA ALA A 42 -6.28 12.16 7.80
C ALA A 42 -5.55 13.23 8.64
N LEU A 43 -4.24 13.36 8.44
CA LEU A 43 -3.38 14.35 9.10
C LEU A 43 -3.83 15.79 8.81
N SER A 44 -4.08 16.10 7.54
CA SER A 44 -4.55 17.44 7.12
C SER A 44 -5.91 17.81 7.69
N SER A 45 -6.72 16.83 8.08
CA SER A 45 -8.06 17.05 8.64
C SER A 45 -8.06 17.05 10.18
N GLY A 46 -6.89 16.97 10.82
CA GLY A 46 -6.76 16.85 12.28
C GLY A 46 -7.15 15.47 12.84
N ALA A 47 -7.47 14.52 11.96
CA ALA A 47 -7.77 13.14 12.29
C ALA A 47 -6.50 12.29 12.22
N ASN A 48 -5.62 12.44 13.21
CA ASN A 48 -4.37 11.68 13.25
C ASN A 48 -4.64 10.17 13.31
N VAL A 49 -4.27 9.44 12.25
CA VAL A 49 -4.31 7.97 12.19
C VAL A 49 -2.91 7.49 11.85
N ALA A 50 -2.28 6.68 12.69
CA ALA A 50 -0.93 6.17 12.39
C ALA A 50 -0.94 5.26 11.15
N LEU A 51 0.11 5.33 10.31
CA LEU A 51 0.29 4.40 9.17
C LEU A 51 0.22 2.93 9.63
N LEU A 52 0.78 2.61 10.80
CA LEU A 52 0.69 1.28 11.40
C LEU A 52 -0.77 0.86 11.69
N GLN A 53 -1.64 1.80 12.08
CA GLN A 53 -3.07 1.51 12.26
C GLN A 53 -3.76 1.27 10.91
N LEU A 54 -3.45 2.06 9.86
CA LEU A 54 -4.01 1.84 8.51
C LEU A 54 -3.60 0.47 7.94
N VAL A 55 -2.35 0.08 8.15
CA VAL A 55 -1.84 -1.26 7.79
C VAL A 55 -2.52 -2.34 8.63
N GLY A 56 -2.66 -2.13 9.95
CA GLY A 56 -3.38 -3.03 10.84
C GLY A 56 -4.86 -3.21 10.48
N MET A 57 -5.55 -2.15 10.05
CA MET A 57 -6.92 -2.21 9.53
C MET A 57 -6.99 -3.11 8.28
N THR A 58 -6.00 -3.02 7.41
CA THR A 58 -5.92 -3.85 6.20
C THR A 58 -5.75 -5.33 6.55
N PHE A 59 -4.91 -5.66 7.53
CA PHE A 59 -4.78 -7.03 8.04
C PHE A 59 -6.07 -7.57 8.65
N ARG A 60 -6.83 -6.72 9.35
CA ARG A 60 -8.17 -7.06 9.88
C ARG A 60 -9.27 -7.05 8.81
N ARG A 61 -8.93 -6.88 7.52
CA ARG A 61 -9.87 -6.73 6.39
C ARG A 61 -10.90 -5.60 6.57
N VAL A 62 -10.55 -4.57 7.32
CA VAL A 62 -11.38 -3.37 7.50
C VAL A 62 -10.98 -2.33 6.46
N ASN A 63 -11.96 -1.68 5.84
CA ASN A 63 -11.70 -0.61 4.87
C ASN A 63 -11.19 0.65 5.59
N ALA A 64 -9.87 0.86 5.54
CA ALA A 64 -9.19 2.00 6.18
C ALA A 64 -9.72 3.36 5.71
N ARG A 65 -10.22 3.47 4.47
CA ARG A 65 -10.79 4.73 3.95
C ARG A 65 -12.04 5.15 4.73
N ILE A 66 -12.96 4.22 4.97
CA ILE A 66 -14.21 4.50 5.70
C ILE A 66 -13.92 4.96 7.13
N ILE A 67 -12.89 4.40 7.77
CA ILE A 67 -12.47 4.79 9.12
C ILE A 67 -11.85 6.19 9.14
N VAL A 68 -11.01 6.52 8.15
CA VAL A 68 -10.44 7.87 8.03
C VAL A 68 -11.56 8.89 7.80
N ASP A 69 -12.47 8.61 6.85
CA ASP A 69 -13.59 9.51 6.53
C ASP A 69 -14.52 9.70 7.74
N SER A 70 -14.82 8.64 8.49
CA SER A 70 -15.65 8.74 9.70
C SER A 70 -14.97 9.52 10.82
N ARG A 71 -13.65 9.36 11.01
CA ARG A 71 -12.87 10.19 11.94
C ARG A 71 -12.85 11.67 11.55
N ILE A 72 -12.70 11.96 10.25
CA ILE A 72 -12.77 13.33 9.73
C ILE A 72 -14.16 13.94 10.00
N MET A 73 -15.23 13.18 9.73
CA MET A 73 -16.60 13.63 9.99
C MET A 73 -16.86 13.84 11.49
N ALA A 74 -16.38 12.95 12.35
CA ALA A 74 -16.48 13.10 13.80
C ALA A 74 -15.75 14.38 14.27
N LYS A 75 -14.53 14.64 13.77
CA LYS A 75 -13.81 15.87 14.12
C LYS A 75 -14.57 17.12 13.70
N LYS A 76 -15.13 17.11 12.49
CA LYS A 76 -15.95 18.21 11.96
C LYS A 76 -17.27 18.39 12.73
N ALA A 77 -17.84 17.33 13.27
CA ALA A 77 -19.03 17.35 14.11
C ALA A 77 -18.74 17.79 15.56
N GLY A 78 -17.48 18.05 15.92
CA GLY A 78 -17.09 18.34 17.30
C GLY A 78 -17.18 17.13 18.23
N LEU A 79 -17.33 15.92 17.67
CA LEU A 79 -17.27 14.67 18.41
C LEU A 79 -15.79 14.30 18.57
N ASP A 80 -15.28 14.42 19.79
CA ASP A 80 -13.92 13.99 20.09
C ASP A 80 -13.91 12.47 20.13
N TYR A 81 -13.28 11.86 19.13
CA TYR A 81 -13.04 10.41 19.06
C TYR A 81 -11.81 10.08 19.89
N ASP A 82 -11.86 10.35 21.19
CA ASP A 82 -10.85 9.84 22.10
C ASP A 82 -11.19 8.39 22.44
N THR A 83 -10.84 7.47 21.53
CA THR A 83 -10.50 6.03 21.74
C THR A 83 -10.16 5.38 20.39
#